data_AF-A0A9E8D998-F1
#
_entry.id   AF-A0A9E8D998-F1
#
_cell.length_a   1.000
_cell.length_b   1.000
_cell.length_c   1.000
_cell.angle_alpha   90.00
_cell.angle_beta   90.00
_cell.angle_gamma   90.00
#
_symmetry.space_group_name_H-M   'P 1'
#
loop_
_entity.id
_entity.type
_entity.pdbx_description
1 polymer ?
#
loop_
_entity_poly.entity_id
_entity_poly.type
_entity_poly.pdbx_seq_one_letter_code
_entity_poly.pdbx_strand_id
1 'polypeptide(L)'
;MAKLPRSIVIEGRRYPTWALSVKARKQLVNLYHVDAHIAELHQRLAQHQVARQHYQLLLASALPEPNRQPSVSESTRYFWQSVSKEWAQKHWPMGTATLGLSVFESAGHYRQGDQILCYVKGHGVVGCGGVEMDTHSTKRHLIWHVSVPTLDKAIPAKVLKEFSLRHPSRPSQTVPPTADIEGLLSALAAKAAS
;
A
#
# COMPACT_ATOMS: atom_id res chain seq x y z
N MET A 1 -44.18 23.78 30.49
CA MET A 1 -44.54 22.40 30.93
C MET A 1 -44.72 21.54 29.69
N ALA A 2 -44.01 20.41 29.59
CA ALA A 2 -44.21 19.47 28.48
C ALA A 2 -45.67 19.00 28.47
N LYS A 3 -46.36 19.14 27.33
CA LYS A 3 -47.74 18.69 27.19
C LYS A 3 -47.74 17.16 27.24
N LEU A 4 -48.31 16.60 28.30
CA LEU A 4 -48.53 15.17 28.41
C LEU A 4 -49.52 14.71 27.32
N PRO A 5 -49.32 13.53 26.70
CA PRO A 5 -50.26 12.98 25.73
C PRO A 5 -51.63 12.75 26.37
N ARG A 6 -52.69 12.61 25.57
CA ARG A 6 -54.06 12.37 26.07
C ARG A 6 -54.27 10.98 26.70
N SER A 7 -53.42 10.01 26.34
CA SER A 7 -53.40 8.66 26.90
C SER A 7 -52.03 8.04 26.69
N ILE A 8 -51.65 7.11 27.56
CA ILE A 8 -50.44 6.28 27.40
C ILE A 8 -50.81 4.81 27.34
N VAL A 9 -49.96 3.99 26.72
CA VAL A 9 -50.12 2.54 26.69
C VAL A 9 -48.96 1.93 27.49
N ILE A 10 -49.30 1.15 28.51
CA ILE A 10 -48.33 0.39 29.31
C ILE A 10 -48.76 -1.08 29.21
N GLU A 11 -47.86 -1.96 28.79
CA GLU A 11 -48.11 -3.42 28.67
C GLU A 11 -49.37 -3.75 27.85
N GLY A 12 -49.60 -3.01 26.76
CA GLY A 12 -50.75 -3.21 25.86
C GLY A 12 -52.09 -2.65 26.38
N ARG A 13 -52.14 -2.08 27.60
CA ARG A 13 -53.34 -1.45 28.15
C ARG A 13 -53.27 0.07 28.04
N ARG A 14 -54.37 0.69 27.60
CA ARG A 14 -54.46 2.14 27.40
C ARG A 14 -54.99 2.83 28.65
N TYR A 15 -54.22 3.76 29.19
CA TYR A 15 -54.58 4.56 30.35
C TYR A 15 -54.73 6.04 29.96
N PRO A 16 -55.88 6.67 30.26
CA PRO A 16 -56.02 8.10 30.08
C PRO A 16 -55.20 8.86 31.12
N THR A 17 -54.50 9.89 30.68
CA THR A 17 -53.47 10.59 31.49
C THR A 17 -54.08 11.40 32.64
N TRP A 18 -55.36 11.74 32.55
CA TRP A 18 -56.12 12.40 33.61
C TRP A 18 -56.45 11.45 34.77
N ALA A 19 -56.55 10.13 34.51
CA ALA A 19 -56.83 9.12 35.53
C ALA A 19 -55.57 8.69 36.29
N LEU A 20 -54.39 9.18 35.90
CA LEU A 20 -53.12 8.86 36.55
C LEU A 20 -52.92 9.69 37.82
N SER A 21 -52.38 9.05 38.86
CA SER A 21 -51.99 9.74 40.09
C SER A 21 -50.92 10.80 39.82
N VAL A 22 -50.78 11.78 40.72
CA VAL A 22 -49.73 12.81 40.62
C VAL A 22 -48.33 12.18 40.59
N LYS A 23 -48.10 11.10 41.37
CA LYS A 23 -46.83 10.36 41.36
C LYS A 23 -46.59 9.67 40.01
N ALA A 24 -47.61 9.01 39.45
CA ALA A 24 -47.49 8.35 38.14
C ALA A 24 -47.18 9.35 37.02
N ARG A 25 -47.82 10.53 37.03
CA ARG A 25 -47.54 11.59 36.05
C ARG A 25 -46.10 12.12 36.14
N LYS A 26 -45.54 12.24 37.34
CA LYS A 26 -44.12 12.60 37.53
C LYS A 26 -43.17 11.54 36.95
N GLN A 27 -43.45 10.26 37.18
CA GLN A 27 -42.62 9.18 36.63
C GLN A 27 -42.71 9.09 35.11
N LEU A 28 -43.87 9.40 34.53
CA LEU A 28 -44.07 9.46 33.09
C LEU A 28 -43.18 10.54 32.44
N VAL A 29 -43.06 11.71 33.09
CA VAL A 29 -42.13 12.77 32.66
C VAL A 29 -40.68 12.31 32.78
N ASN A 30 -40.30 11.67 33.88
CA ASN A 30 -38.95 11.12 34.06
C ASN A 30 -38.62 10.09 32.98
N LEU A 31 -39.56 9.20 32.65
CA LEU A 31 -39.41 8.20 31.60
C LEU A 31 -39.12 8.86 30.26
N TYR A 32 -39.87 9.91 29.89
CA TYR A 32 -39.60 10.67 28.67
C TYR A 32 -38.20 11.31 28.65
N HIS A 33 -37.72 11.81 29.77
CA HIS A 33 -36.36 12.35 29.85
C HIS A 33 -35.30 11.25 29.64
N VAL A 34 -35.52 10.08 30.23
CA VAL A 34 -34.64 8.93 30.05
C VAL A 34 -34.65 8.45 28.60
N ASP A 35 -35.82 8.30 27.98
CA ASP A 35 -35.95 7.88 26.58
C ASP A 35 -35.28 8.86 25.62
N ALA A 36 -35.45 10.17 25.85
CA ALA A 36 -34.77 11.20 25.07
C ALA A 36 -33.25 11.10 25.20
N HIS A 37 -32.74 10.83 26.40
CA HIS A 37 -31.31 10.68 26.63
C HIS A 37 -30.76 9.38 26.01
N ILE A 38 -31.51 8.28 26.05
CA ILE A 38 -31.16 7.04 25.34
C ILE A 38 -31.07 7.30 23.83
N ALA A 39 -32.04 8.02 23.25
CA ALA A 39 -32.02 8.37 21.83
C ALA A 39 -30.79 9.23 21.47
N GLU A 40 -30.43 10.20 22.32
CA GLU A 40 -29.22 11.01 22.15
C GLU A 40 -27.94 10.15 22.20
N LEU A 41 -27.83 9.25 23.17
CA LEU A 41 -26.69 8.35 23.30
C LEU A 41 -26.57 7.41 22.09
N HIS A 42 -27.69 6.89 21.58
CA HIS A 42 -27.69 6.10 20.34
C HIS A 42 -27.20 6.90 19.14
N GLN A 43 -27.60 8.17 19.01
CA GLN A 43 -27.11 9.03 17.95
C GLN A 43 -25.60 9.25 18.03
N ARG A 44 -25.07 9.51 19.24
CA ARG A 44 -23.62 9.65 19.47
C ARG A 44 -22.87 8.35 19.19
N LEU A 45 -23.42 7.21 19.61
CA LEU A 45 -22.85 5.90 19.33
C LEU A 45 -22.75 5.66 17.82
N ALA A 46 -23.79 5.98 17.06
CA ALA A 46 -23.78 5.85 15.61
C ALA A 46 -22.67 6.70 14.95
N GLN A 47 -22.47 7.95 15.41
CA GLN A 47 -21.38 8.79 14.93
C GLN A 47 -20.00 8.17 15.20
N HIS A 48 -19.77 7.66 16.42
CA HIS A 48 -18.53 6.99 16.76
C HIS A 48 -18.33 5.68 16.00
N GLN A 49 -19.40 4.94 15.69
CA GLN A 49 -19.33 3.73 14.87
C GLN A 49 -18.92 4.04 13.43
N VAL A 50 -19.42 5.12 12.83
CA VAL A 50 -18.98 5.58 11.51
C VAL A 50 -17.49 5.93 11.52
N ALA A 51 -17.04 6.70 12.51
CA ALA A 51 -15.62 7.03 12.65
C ALA A 51 -14.76 5.77 12.84
N ARG A 52 -15.21 4.82 13.66
CA ARG A 52 -14.53 3.53 13.85
C ARG A 52 -14.41 2.75 12.54
N GLN A 53 -15.50 2.64 11.77
CA GLN A 53 -15.47 1.97 10.47
C GLN A 53 -14.50 2.66 9.50
N HIS A 54 -14.50 3.99 9.47
CA HIS A 54 -13.56 4.76 8.66
C HIS A 54 -12.10 4.48 9.04
N TYR A 55 -11.77 4.50 10.34
CA TYR A 55 -10.42 4.16 10.81
C TYR A 55 -10.06 2.69 10.57
N GLN A 56 -11.04 1.77 10.65
CA GLN A 56 -10.81 0.36 10.30
C GLN A 56 -10.46 0.20 8.82
N LEU A 57 -11.11 0.95 7.92
CA LEU A 57 -10.80 0.94 6.49
C LEU A 57 -9.41 1.53 6.21
N LEU A 58 -9.08 2.67 6.82
CA LEU A 58 -7.75 3.28 6.70
C LEU A 58 -6.67 2.33 7.23
N LEU A 59 -6.91 1.72 8.38
CA LEU A 59 -5.98 0.74 8.94
C LEU A 59 -5.86 -0.49 8.04
N ALA A 60 -6.96 -1.04 7.52
CA ALA A 60 -6.92 -2.16 6.59
C ALA A 60 -6.13 -1.84 5.30
N SER A 61 -6.21 -0.59 4.81
CA SER A 61 -5.43 -0.14 3.65
C SER A 61 -3.94 0.09 3.94
N ALA A 62 -3.60 0.39 5.20
CA ALA A 62 -2.22 0.62 5.64
C ALA A 62 -1.55 -0.64 6.18
N LEU A 63 -2.33 -1.66 6.57
CA LEU A 63 -1.82 -2.92 7.04
C LEU A 63 -1.38 -3.79 5.85
N PRO A 64 -0.24 -4.48 5.95
CA PRO A 64 0.12 -5.52 5.00
C PRO A 64 -0.94 -6.64 5.06
N GLU A 65 -1.44 -7.06 3.89
CA GLU A 65 -2.51 -8.06 3.81
C GLU A 65 -2.11 -9.34 4.58
N PRO A 66 -2.94 -9.86 5.52
CA PRO A 66 -2.61 -11.02 6.35
C PRO A 66 -2.53 -12.34 5.54
N ASN A 67 -3.00 -12.33 4.29
CA ASN A 67 -2.81 -13.42 3.31
C ASN A 67 -1.68 -13.14 2.31
N ARG A 68 -0.88 -12.10 2.52
CA ARG A 68 0.44 -11.98 1.90
C ARG A 68 1.47 -12.69 2.77
N GLN A 69 1.20 -13.95 3.09
CA GLN A 69 2.29 -14.91 2.97
C GLN A 69 2.83 -14.72 1.55
N PRO A 70 4.14 -14.60 1.31
CA PRO A 70 4.64 -14.83 -0.04
C PRO A 70 4.13 -16.22 -0.41
N SER A 71 3.04 -16.28 -1.18
CA SER A 71 2.62 -17.51 -1.79
C SER A 71 3.85 -17.97 -2.54
N VAL A 72 4.31 -19.17 -2.23
CA VAL A 72 5.56 -19.76 -2.71
C VAL A 72 5.45 -20.09 -4.21
N SER A 73 4.72 -19.29 -4.99
CA SER A 73 4.27 -19.64 -6.33
C SER A 73 3.68 -18.46 -7.14
N GLU A 74 4.04 -17.21 -6.86
CA GLU A 74 4.20 -16.22 -7.94
C GLU A 74 5.70 -15.92 -8.03
N SER A 75 6.39 -16.61 -8.93
CA SER A 75 7.82 -16.38 -9.16
C SER A 75 8.06 -14.90 -9.42
N THR A 76 8.72 -14.20 -8.51
CA THR A 76 9.15 -12.81 -8.69
C THR A 76 9.87 -12.72 -10.04
N ARG A 77 9.29 -11.97 -10.97
CA ARG A 77 9.81 -11.87 -12.33
C ARG A 77 10.89 -10.80 -12.35
N TYR A 78 12.09 -11.20 -12.74
CA TYR A 78 13.20 -10.30 -12.93
C TYR A 78 13.28 -9.90 -14.41
N PHE A 79 13.49 -8.62 -14.66
CA PHE A 79 13.67 -8.07 -15.99
C PHE A 79 14.96 -7.27 -16.04
N TRP A 80 15.71 -7.43 -17.13
CA TRP A 80 16.70 -6.46 -17.54
C TRP A 80 16.01 -5.22 -18.07
N GLN A 81 16.51 -4.05 -17.67
CA GLN A 81 16.27 -2.78 -18.32
C GLN A 81 17.60 -2.20 -18.76
N SER A 82 17.84 -2.18 -20.06
CA SER A 82 19.00 -1.49 -20.64
C SER A 82 18.73 0.01 -20.64
N VAL A 83 19.72 0.80 -20.23
CA VAL A 83 19.70 2.26 -20.28
C VAL A 83 20.95 2.78 -20.99
N SER A 84 20.84 3.95 -21.63
CA SER A 84 21.97 4.57 -22.32
C SER A 84 22.98 5.16 -21.32
N LYS A 85 24.22 5.37 -21.79
CA LYS A 85 25.27 5.97 -20.97
C LYS A 85 24.92 7.42 -20.63
N GLU A 86 24.36 8.16 -21.59
CA GLU A 86 23.98 9.56 -21.43
C GLU A 86 22.88 9.70 -20.38
N TRP A 87 21.92 8.77 -20.39
CA TRP A 87 20.88 8.71 -19.37
C TRP A 87 21.49 8.42 -17.99
N ALA A 88 22.36 7.41 -17.91
CA ALA A 88 23.00 7.02 -16.66
C ALA A 88 23.86 8.15 -16.07
N GLN A 89 24.63 8.88 -16.88
CA GLN A 89 25.43 10.01 -16.41
C GLN A 89 24.58 11.18 -15.87
N LYS A 90 23.35 11.35 -16.38
CA LYS A 90 22.45 12.41 -15.94
C LYS A 90 21.67 12.07 -14.67
N HIS A 91 21.35 10.79 -14.47
CA HIS A 91 20.45 10.35 -13.38
C HIS A 91 21.16 9.54 -12.30
N TRP A 92 22.41 9.12 -12.51
CA TRP A 92 23.17 8.27 -11.58
C TRP A 92 24.32 9.04 -10.91
N PRO A 93 24.56 8.86 -9.59
CA PRO A 93 23.75 8.09 -8.64
C PRO A 93 22.36 8.72 -8.44
N MET A 94 21.37 7.85 -8.31
CA MET A 94 19.99 8.25 -8.13
C MET A 94 19.85 9.01 -6.80
N GLY A 95 19.76 10.35 -6.86
CA GLY A 95 19.51 11.18 -5.69
C GLY A 95 18.10 11.00 -5.08
N THR A 96 17.21 10.33 -5.81
CA THR A 96 15.85 10.01 -5.39
C THR A 96 15.65 8.50 -5.31
N ALA A 97 15.12 8.02 -4.18
CA ALA A 97 14.82 6.60 -3.94
C ALA A 97 13.78 6.01 -4.91
N THR A 98 13.00 6.89 -5.57
CA THR A 98 11.91 6.54 -6.48
C THR A 98 12.16 7.11 -7.87
N LEU A 99 11.88 6.31 -8.90
CA LEU A 99 11.95 6.70 -10.31
C LEU A 99 10.63 6.42 -11.01
N GLY A 100 10.05 7.39 -11.70
CA GLY A 100 8.88 7.14 -12.54
C GLY A 100 9.21 6.17 -13.68
N LEU A 101 8.41 5.12 -13.87
CA LEU A 101 8.67 4.14 -14.94
C LEU A 101 8.54 4.74 -16.36
N SER A 102 7.87 5.87 -16.51
CA SER A 102 7.78 6.61 -17.78
C SER A 102 9.13 7.06 -18.33
N VAL A 103 10.19 7.00 -17.53
CA VAL A 103 11.55 7.33 -17.93
C VAL A 103 12.17 6.21 -18.79
N PHE A 104 11.64 4.98 -18.73
CA PHE A 104 12.07 3.88 -19.58
C PHE A 104 11.20 3.79 -20.83
N GLU A 105 11.83 3.68 -22.00
CA GLU A 105 11.15 3.54 -23.29
C GLU A 105 10.29 2.26 -23.39
N SER A 106 10.48 1.27 -22.52
CA SER A 106 9.82 -0.04 -22.59
C SER A 106 9.09 -0.43 -21.29
N ALA A 107 8.57 0.52 -20.51
CA ALA A 107 7.98 0.22 -19.20
C ALA A 107 6.55 -0.37 -19.21
N GLY A 108 5.84 -0.39 -20.34
CA GLY A 108 4.40 -0.70 -20.37
C GLY A 108 4.01 -2.10 -19.88
N HIS A 109 4.94 -3.06 -19.93
CA HIS A 109 4.69 -4.46 -19.59
C HIS A 109 5.00 -4.83 -18.13
N TYR A 110 5.64 -3.93 -17.37
CA TYR A 110 5.96 -4.15 -15.96
C TYR A 110 4.70 -4.07 -15.09
N ARG A 111 4.57 -5.00 -14.16
CA ARG A 111 3.48 -5.12 -13.18
C ARG A 111 4.02 -4.90 -11.77
N GLN A 112 3.12 -4.56 -10.85
CA GLN A 112 3.46 -4.45 -9.43
C GLN A 112 4.11 -5.75 -8.94
N GLY A 113 5.22 -5.63 -8.22
CA GLY A 113 6.01 -6.77 -7.71
C GLY A 113 7.08 -7.28 -8.68
N ASP A 114 7.10 -6.85 -9.94
CA ASP A 114 8.22 -7.15 -10.84
C ASP A 114 9.51 -6.48 -10.35
N GLN A 115 10.64 -7.14 -10.58
CA GLN A 115 11.97 -6.64 -10.21
C GLN A 115 12.74 -6.27 -11.47
N ILE A 116 13.37 -5.10 -11.46
CA ILE A 116 14.09 -4.55 -12.61
C ILE A 116 15.57 -4.40 -12.27
N LEU A 117 16.41 -5.13 -13.01
CA LEU A 117 17.86 -5.00 -13.03
C LEU A 117 18.26 -4.00 -14.11
N CYS A 118 18.92 -2.91 -13.73
CA CYS A 118 19.35 -1.88 -14.67
C CYS A 118 20.77 -2.16 -15.17
N TYR A 119 20.92 -2.17 -16.49
CA TYR A 119 22.18 -2.40 -17.18
C TYR A 119 22.55 -1.19 -18.05
N VAL A 120 23.74 -0.63 -17.84
CA VAL A 120 24.29 0.46 -18.65
C VAL A 120 25.26 -0.12 -19.66
N LYS A 121 24.99 0.08 -20.95
CA LYS A 121 25.88 -0.40 -22.02
C LYS A 121 27.29 0.17 -21.84
N GLY A 122 28.29 -0.72 -21.85
CA GLY A 122 29.70 -0.36 -21.68
C GLY A 122 30.19 -0.26 -20.24
N HIS A 123 29.31 -0.30 -19.23
CA HIS A 123 29.71 -0.31 -17.80
C HIS A 123 29.33 -1.63 -17.15
N GLY A 124 28.05 -1.97 -17.16
CA GLY A 124 27.55 -3.16 -16.48
C GLY A 124 26.25 -2.93 -15.75
N VAL A 125 25.97 -3.78 -14.77
CA VAL A 125 24.80 -3.69 -13.89
C VAL A 125 25.04 -2.64 -12.83
N VAL A 126 24.10 -1.71 -12.70
CA VAL A 126 24.23 -0.56 -11.79
C VAL A 126 23.30 -0.67 -10.59
N GLY A 127 22.16 -1.35 -10.70
CA GLY A 127 21.25 -1.48 -9.58
C GLY A 127 20.03 -2.34 -9.87
N CYS A 128 19.25 -2.57 -8.81
CA CYS A 128 17.98 -3.29 -8.84
C CYS A 128 16.91 -2.50 -8.09
N GLY A 129 15.69 -2.50 -8.63
CA GLY A 129 14.53 -1.92 -7.98
C GLY A 129 13.26 -2.72 -8.22
N GLY A 130 12.28 -2.55 -7.33
CA GLY A 130 10.96 -3.15 -7.40
C GLY A 130 9.93 -2.20 -7.99
N VAL A 131 9.02 -2.75 -8.79
CA VAL A 131 7.91 -1.98 -9.37
C VAL A 131 6.77 -1.89 -8.38
N GLU A 132 6.42 -0.67 -8.02
CA GLU A 132 5.31 -0.34 -7.15
C GLU A 132 4.27 0.54 -7.86
N MET A 133 3.03 0.42 -7.40
CA MET A 133 1.94 1.30 -7.82
C MET A 133 1.71 2.33 -6.73
N ASP A 134 1.58 3.59 -7.14
CA ASP A 134 1.19 4.67 -6.25
C ASP A 134 -0.20 4.39 -5.67
N THR A 135 -0.36 4.54 -4.35
CA THR A 135 -1.63 4.30 -3.65
C THR A 135 -2.73 5.26 -4.09
N HIS A 136 -2.37 6.44 -4.61
CA HIS A 136 -3.30 7.49 -5.02
C HIS A 136 -3.34 7.73 -6.53
N SER A 137 -2.57 6.99 -7.33
CA SER A 137 -2.59 7.14 -8.79
C SER A 137 -2.38 5.82 -9.52
N THR A 138 -2.80 5.74 -10.79
CA THR A 138 -2.50 4.59 -11.66
C THR A 138 -1.05 4.58 -12.16
N LYS A 139 -0.21 5.51 -11.68
CA LYS A 139 1.18 5.63 -12.10
C LYS A 139 2.03 4.61 -11.37
N ARG A 140 2.88 3.93 -12.15
CA ARG A 140 3.85 2.97 -11.66
C ARG A 140 5.20 3.64 -11.49
N HIS A 141 5.89 3.28 -10.43
CA HIS A 141 7.22 3.77 -10.12
C HIS A 141 8.13 2.62 -9.73
N LEU A 142 9.43 2.82 -9.92
CA LEU A 142 10.49 1.93 -9.49
C LEU A 142 11.02 2.44 -8.15
N ILE A 143 11.03 1.58 -7.14
CA ILE A 143 11.71 1.83 -5.88
C ILE A 143 13.04 1.09 -5.89
N TRP A 144 14.14 1.82 -5.70
CA TRP A 144 15.46 1.22 -5.67
C TRP A 144 15.66 0.44 -4.38
N HIS A 145 16.15 -0.79 -4.52
CA HIS A 145 16.57 -1.63 -3.40
C HIS A 145 18.08 -1.57 -3.20
N VAL A 146 18.83 -1.64 -4.30
CA VAL A 146 20.29 -1.57 -4.28
C VAL A 146 20.81 -0.90 -5.54
N SER A 147 21.83 -0.06 -5.38
CA SER A 147 22.47 0.68 -6.48
C SER A 147 23.93 0.96 -6.13
N VAL A 148 24.81 0.88 -7.12
CA VAL A 148 26.21 1.30 -6.97
C VAL A 148 26.30 2.83 -6.88
N PRO A 149 27.26 3.40 -6.11
CA PRO A 149 27.38 4.85 -5.94
C PRO A 149 27.88 5.56 -7.20
N THR A 150 28.66 4.89 -8.04
CA THR A 150 29.20 5.43 -9.29
C THR A 150 29.19 4.38 -10.40
N LEU A 151 29.14 4.81 -11.65
CA LEU A 151 29.11 3.90 -12.80
C LEU A 151 30.37 3.03 -12.92
N ASP A 152 31.51 3.49 -12.42
CA ASP A 152 32.76 2.72 -12.42
C ASP A 152 32.74 1.53 -11.45
N LYS A 153 31.83 1.55 -10.47
CA LYS A 153 31.60 0.45 -9.52
C LYS A 153 30.58 -0.56 -10.02
N ALA A 154 30.02 -0.37 -11.22
CA ALA A 154 29.06 -1.29 -11.83
C ALA A 154 29.63 -2.71 -11.96
N ILE A 155 28.76 -3.72 -11.87
CA ILE A 155 29.17 -5.12 -12.09
C ILE A 155 29.33 -5.35 -13.59
N PRO A 156 30.55 -5.59 -14.08
CA PRO A 156 30.81 -5.66 -15.52
C PRO A 156 30.21 -6.94 -16.12
N ALA A 157 29.87 -6.87 -17.41
CA ALA A 157 29.21 -7.97 -18.12
C ALA A 157 30.00 -9.30 -18.08
N LYS A 158 31.32 -9.25 -17.90
CA LYS A 158 32.18 -10.44 -17.82
C LYS A 158 31.88 -11.30 -16.59
N VAL A 159 31.51 -10.66 -15.48
CA VAL A 159 31.24 -11.31 -14.18
C VAL A 159 29.81 -11.90 -14.15
N LEU A 160 28.91 -11.43 -15.02
CA LEU A 160 27.53 -11.93 -15.06
C LEU A 160 27.42 -13.45 -15.30
N LYS A 161 28.40 -14.05 -15.97
CA LYS A 161 28.43 -15.50 -16.18
C LYS A 161 28.49 -16.29 -14.87
N GLU A 162 29.12 -15.74 -13.83
CA GLU A 162 29.20 -16.36 -12.50
C GLU A 162 27.80 -16.50 -11.88
N PHE A 163 26.88 -15.60 -12.22
CA PHE A 163 25.49 -15.61 -11.76
C PHE A 163 24.53 -16.30 -12.74
N SER A 164 25.05 -17.07 -13.70
CA SER A 164 24.26 -17.65 -14.81
C SER A 164 23.48 -16.60 -15.63
N LEU A 165 24.02 -15.38 -15.69
CA LEU A 165 23.42 -14.25 -16.40
C LEU A 165 24.23 -13.89 -17.66
N ARG A 166 23.55 -13.25 -18.60
CA ARG A 166 24.14 -12.59 -19.77
C ARG A 166 23.65 -11.16 -19.81
N HIS A 167 24.44 -10.28 -20.44
CA HIS A 167 23.98 -8.92 -20.68
C HIS A 167 22.70 -8.92 -21.54
N PRO A 168 21.79 -7.95 -21.34
CA PRO A 168 20.60 -7.85 -22.16
C PRO A 168 20.94 -7.55 -23.62
N SER A 169 20.19 -8.16 -24.55
CA SER A 169 20.27 -7.84 -25.98
C SER A 169 19.15 -6.91 -26.45
N ARG A 170 18.15 -6.67 -25.59
CA ARG A 170 16.99 -5.82 -25.85
C ARG A 170 16.87 -4.72 -24.78
N PRO A 171 16.14 -3.62 -25.06
CA PRO A 171 15.88 -2.57 -24.09
C PRO A 171 15.23 -3.10 -22.80
N SER A 172 14.31 -4.05 -22.94
CA SER A 172 13.79 -4.84 -21.83
C SER A 172 13.77 -6.33 -22.16
N GLN A 173 14.16 -7.16 -21.21
CA GLN A 173 14.27 -8.61 -21.39
C GLN A 173 14.08 -9.36 -20.07
N THR A 174 13.25 -10.40 -20.05
CA THR A 174 13.09 -11.26 -18.87
C THR A 174 14.39 -12.00 -18.55
N VAL A 175 14.69 -12.07 -17.26
CA VAL A 175 15.85 -12.78 -16.73
C VAL A 175 15.52 -14.27 -16.57
N PRO A 176 16.43 -15.19 -16.90
CA PRO A 176 16.17 -16.62 -16.77
C PRO A 176 15.89 -17.02 -15.31
N PRO A 177 14.98 -17.96 -15.06
CA PRO A 177 14.68 -18.43 -13.70
C PRO A 177 15.86 -19.19 -13.05
N THR A 178 16.83 -19.64 -13.86
CA THR A 178 18.05 -20.32 -13.41
C THR A 178 19.15 -19.36 -12.98
N ALA A 179 18.93 -18.04 -13.06
CA ALA A 179 19.92 -17.05 -12.69
C ALA A 179 20.07 -16.95 -11.16
N ASP A 180 21.32 -16.79 -10.70
CA ASP A 180 21.62 -16.51 -9.29
C ASP A 180 21.45 -15.00 -9.02
N ILE A 181 20.19 -14.61 -8.80
CA ILE A 181 19.85 -13.21 -8.54
C ILE A 181 20.28 -12.76 -7.15
N GLU A 182 20.17 -13.64 -6.15
CA GLU A 182 20.56 -13.32 -4.78
C GLU A 182 22.07 -13.05 -4.67
N GLY A 183 22.89 -13.84 -5.36
CA GLY A 183 24.32 -13.59 -5.48
C GLY A 183 24.64 -12.26 -6.16
N LEU A 184 23.93 -11.93 -7.25
CA LEU A 184 24.11 -10.65 -7.94
C LEU A 184 23.74 -9.45 -7.05
N LEU A 185 22.61 -9.53 -6.34
CA LEU A 185 22.16 -8.47 -5.43
C LEU A 185 23.14 -8.29 -4.26
N SER A 186 23.66 -9.40 -3.72
CA SER A 186 24.69 -9.38 -2.68
C SER A 186 25.97 -8.70 -3.19
N ALA A 187 26.40 -9.00 -4.42
CA ALA A 187 27.55 -8.36 -5.04
C ALA A 187 27.32 -6.85 -5.29
N LEU A 188 26.11 -6.45 -5.71
CA LEU A 188 25.74 -5.05 -5.85
C LEU A 188 25.77 -4.32 -4.51
N ALA A 189 25.25 -4.93 -3.45
CA ALA A 189 25.25 -4.37 -2.10
C ALA A 189 26.68 -4.19 -1.56
N ALA A 190 27.56 -5.16 -1.80
CA ALA A 190 28.97 -5.06 -1.44
C ALA A 190 29.67 -3.89 -2.18
N LYS A 191 29.37 -3.67 -3.47
CA LYS A 191 29.86 -2.52 -4.24
C LYS A 191 29.24 -1.20 -3.79
N ALA A 192 28.00 -1.24 -3.31
CA ALA A 192 27.31 -0.06 -2.79
C ALA A 192 27.94 0.46 -1.48
N ALA A 193 28.45 -0.45 -0.65
CA ALA A 193 29.11 -0.14 0.61
C ALA A 193 30.61 0.24 0.50
N SER A 194 31.19 0.17 -0.71
CA SER A 194 32.64 0.32 -0.98
C SER A 194 33.02 1.57 -1.77
#